data_AF-A0A1F2QUA1-F1
#
_entry.id   AF-A0A1F2QUA1-F1
#
_cell.length_a   1.000
_cell.length_b   1.000
_cell.length_c   1.000
_cell.angle_alpha   90.00
_cell.angle_beta   90.00
_cell.angle_gamma   90.00
#
_symmetry.space_group_name_H-M   'P 1'
#
loop_
_entity.id
_entity.type
_entity.pdbx_description
1 polymer ?
#
loop_
_entity_poly.entity_id
_entity_poly.type
_entity_poly.pdbx_seq_one_letter_code
_entity_poly.pdbx_strand_id
1 'polypeptide(L)'
;MSEERAARLRAALAARGLVWPAPLEHHESLRSTSDVVRERARAGAAEWTTVIADTQAAGRGRWGRTWASPPGGLYLSTLLRPPPEAVGLLPLVAGVAVAEALSEWGVSTELKWPNDVLARGRKLAGVLGEASSSASGVEWVALGIGVNVGAEDDSLPPAVRENATSLRAETGGSPGLEEIAAAVMVRLTVWYD
;
A
#
# COMPACT_ATOMS: atom_id res chain seq x y z
N MET A 1 16.50 -12.82 5.77
CA MET A 1 15.09 -12.52 6.14
C MET A 1 14.44 -11.56 5.15
N SER A 2 14.94 -10.34 4.97
CA SER A 2 14.37 -9.37 3.99
C SER A 2 14.37 -9.88 2.52
N GLU A 3 15.49 -10.42 2.01
CA GLU A 3 15.53 -10.99 0.65
C GLU A 3 14.57 -12.17 0.45
N GLU A 4 14.40 -12.98 1.48
CA GLU A 4 13.49 -14.13 1.47
C GLU A 4 12.03 -13.67 1.34
N ARG A 5 11.63 -12.62 2.06
CA ARG A 5 10.29 -12.02 1.99
C ARG A 5 10.03 -11.44 0.60
N ALA A 6 11.00 -10.72 0.05
CA ALA A 6 10.91 -10.21 -1.32
C ALA A 6 10.81 -11.36 -2.35
N ALA A 7 11.52 -12.47 -2.16
CA ALA A 7 11.43 -13.64 -3.02
C ALA A 7 10.05 -14.32 -2.94
N ARG A 8 9.48 -14.48 -1.73
CA ARG A 8 8.12 -15.00 -1.53
C ARG A 8 7.07 -14.14 -2.21
N LEU A 9 7.19 -12.82 -2.13
CA LEU A 9 6.30 -11.91 -2.84
C LEU A 9 6.44 -12.03 -4.36
N ARG A 10 7.66 -12.13 -4.91
CA ARG A 10 7.85 -12.40 -6.33
C ARG A 10 7.18 -13.71 -6.76
N ALA A 11 7.28 -14.76 -5.95
CA ALA A 11 6.61 -16.03 -6.21
C ALA A 11 5.07 -15.89 -6.17
N ALA A 12 4.53 -15.14 -5.21
CA ALA A 12 3.09 -14.88 -5.12
C ALA A 12 2.55 -14.06 -6.31
N LEU A 13 3.32 -13.08 -6.80
CA LEU A 13 3.03 -12.34 -8.03
C LEU A 13 3.07 -13.26 -9.26
N ALA A 14 4.10 -14.10 -9.38
CA ALA A 14 4.23 -15.05 -10.48
C ALA A 14 3.09 -16.08 -10.50
N ALA A 15 2.63 -16.55 -9.33
CA ALA A 15 1.47 -17.41 -9.20
C ALA A 15 0.16 -16.72 -9.66
N ARG A 16 0.13 -15.39 -9.71
CA ARG A 16 -0.95 -14.56 -10.27
C ARG A 16 -0.70 -14.13 -11.72
N GLY A 17 0.31 -14.70 -12.37
CA GLY A 17 0.65 -14.41 -13.77
C GLY A 17 1.35 -13.06 -13.98
N LEU A 18 1.83 -12.41 -12.91
CA LEU A 18 2.53 -11.13 -13.00
C LEU A 18 4.01 -11.29 -12.63
N VAL A 19 4.89 -10.91 -13.55
CA VAL A 19 6.30 -10.67 -13.24
C VAL A 19 6.46 -9.19 -12.94
N TRP A 20 6.91 -8.84 -11.74
CA TRP A 20 7.09 -7.45 -11.36
C TRP A 20 8.16 -6.79 -12.23
N PRO A 21 7.87 -5.65 -12.89
CA PRO A 21 8.75 -5.10 -13.93
C PRO A 21 9.97 -4.32 -13.40
N ALA A 22 10.09 -4.17 -12.08
CA ALA A 22 11.06 -3.28 -11.44
C ALA A 22 11.61 -3.87 -10.12
N PRO A 23 12.58 -3.20 -9.48
CA PRO A 23 13.06 -3.63 -8.17
C PRO A 23 11.92 -3.71 -7.13
N LEU A 24 11.97 -4.77 -6.32
CA LEU A 24 11.06 -5.03 -5.22
C LEU A 24 11.90 -5.28 -3.97
N GLU A 25 11.79 -4.36 -3.03
CA GLU A 25 12.54 -4.35 -1.78
C GLU A 25 11.60 -4.67 -0.60
N HIS A 26 12.06 -5.52 0.31
CA HIS A 26 11.40 -5.74 1.60
C HIS A 26 12.34 -5.31 2.72
N HIS A 27 11.79 -4.68 3.76
CA HIS A 27 12.54 -4.22 4.93
C HIS A 27 11.81 -4.64 6.20
N GLU A 28 12.54 -5.01 7.25
CA GLU A 28 11.91 -5.36 8.54
C GLU A 28 11.35 -4.11 9.23
N SER A 29 12.08 -3.00 9.17
CA SER A 29 11.64 -1.72 9.72
C SER A 29 12.19 -0.55 8.94
N LEU A 30 11.34 0.43 8.68
CA LEU A 30 11.70 1.70 8.05
C LEU A 30 11.11 2.88 8.81
N ARG A 31 11.56 4.10 8.52
CA ARG A 31 10.79 5.29 8.91
C ARG A 31 9.49 5.38 8.12
N SER A 32 9.57 5.29 6.80
CA SER A 32 8.42 5.25 5.89
C SER A 32 8.84 4.62 4.56
N THR A 33 8.00 3.76 4.01
CA THR A 33 8.19 3.18 2.66
C THR A 33 8.18 4.26 1.59
N SER A 34 7.33 5.30 1.73
CA SER A 34 7.28 6.43 0.79
C SER A 34 8.60 7.20 0.77
N ASP A 35 9.27 7.35 1.91
CA ASP A 35 10.53 8.09 1.99
C ASP A 35 11.64 7.35 1.20
N VAL A 36 11.70 6.01 1.32
CA VAL A 36 12.63 5.21 0.52
C VAL A 36 12.29 5.28 -0.97
N VAL A 37 11.01 5.19 -1.34
CA VAL A 37 10.60 5.33 -2.76
C VAL A 37 11.02 6.68 -3.34
N ARG A 38 10.90 7.77 -2.58
CA ARG A 38 11.37 9.11 -3.00
C ARG A 38 12.88 9.15 -3.21
N GLU A 39 13.65 8.53 -2.33
CA GLU A 39 15.10 8.41 -2.48
C GLU A 39 15.46 7.65 -3.75
N ARG A 40 14.78 6.52 -4.02
CA ARG A 40 14.96 5.73 -5.25
C ARG A 40 14.58 6.54 -6.49
N ALA A 41 13.48 7.29 -6.44
CA ALA A 41 13.05 8.15 -7.53
C ALA A 41 14.10 9.21 -7.89
N ARG A 42 14.66 9.88 -6.87
CA ARG A 42 15.76 10.87 -7.03
C ARG A 42 17.04 10.24 -7.57
N ALA A 43 17.29 8.96 -7.27
CA ALA A 43 18.40 8.19 -7.80
C ALA A 43 18.13 7.62 -9.22
N GLY A 44 16.98 7.92 -9.83
CA GLY A 44 16.66 7.50 -11.20
C GLY A 44 16.09 6.08 -11.30
N ALA A 45 15.53 5.52 -10.22
CA ALA A 45 14.93 4.19 -10.27
C ALA A 45 13.74 4.11 -11.23
N ALA A 46 13.55 2.94 -11.85
CA ALA A 46 12.48 2.69 -12.80
C ALA A 46 11.08 2.84 -12.17
N GLU A 47 10.09 3.15 -13.00
CA GLU A 47 8.68 3.06 -12.60
C GLU A 47 8.38 1.64 -12.10
N TRP A 48 7.42 1.52 -11.19
CA TRP A 48 7.09 0.29 -10.47
C TRP A 48 8.11 -0.15 -9.42
N THR A 49 9.18 0.61 -9.15
CA THR A 49 10.05 0.32 -8.00
C THR A 49 9.20 0.34 -6.72
N THR A 50 9.14 -0.80 -6.03
CA THR A 50 8.25 -1.00 -4.87
C THR A 50 9.05 -1.35 -3.63
N VAL A 51 8.68 -0.71 -2.53
CA VAL A 51 9.28 -0.93 -1.21
C VAL A 51 8.18 -1.36 -0.25
N ILE A 52 8.42 -2.45 0.48
CA ILE A 52 7.54 -2.98 1.53
C ILE A 52 8.28 -2.98 2.85
N ALA A 53 7.57 -2.73 3.95
CA ALA A 53 8.10 -2.88 5.28
C ALA A 53 7.18 -3.71 6.18
N ASP A 54 7.74 -4.48 7.12
CA ASP A 54 6.95 -5.14 8.16
C ASP A 54 6.47 -4.13 9.22
N THR A 55 7.20 -3.03 9.42
CA THR A 55 6.85 -1.93 10.34
C THR A 55 7.31 -0.55 9.84
N GLN A 56 6.65 0.52 10.29
CA GLN A 56 7.11 1.89 10.06
C GLN A 56 7.13 2.72 11.35
N ALA A 57 8.25 3.38 11.62
CA ALA A 57 8.39 4.29 12.76
C ALA A 57 7.73 5.67 12.55
N ALA A 58 7.50 6.07 11.30
CA ALA A 58 6.96 7.36 10.91
C ALA A 58 6.05 7.24 9.67
N GLY A 59 5.15 6.26 9.67
CA GLY A 59 4.14 6.09 8.62
C GLY A 59 3.32 7.36 8.43
N ARG A 60 3.06 7.74 7.17
CA ARG A 60 2.44 9.01 6.82
C ARG A 60 0.99 8.84 6.36
N GLY A 61 0.15 9.76 6.78
CA GLY A 61 -1.19 9.99 6.26
C GLY A 61 -1.35 11.43 5.76
N ARG A 62 -2.52 11.75 5.21
CA ARG A 62 -2.80 13.10 4.69
C ARG A 62 -2.78 14.16 5.78
N TRP A 63 -2.39 15.37 5.37
CA TRP A 63 -2.36 16.57 6.22
C TRP A 63 -1.48 16.40 7.46
N GLY A 64 -0.35 15.69 7.32
CA GLY A 64 0.60 15.48 8.41
C GLY A 64 0.16 14.50 9.48
N ARG A 65 -0.97 13.80 9.29
CA ARG A 65 -1.40 12.73 10.21
C ARG A 65 -0.46 11.53 10.12
N THR A 66 -0.32 10.81 11.22
CA THR A 66 0.46 9.56 11.27
C THR A 66 -0.40 8.38 10.85
N TRP A 67 0.18 7.47 10.07
CA TRP A 67 -0.36 6.12 9.84
C TRP A 67 0.34 5.13 10.76
N ALA A 68 -0.39 4.59 11.74
CA ALA A 68 0.14 3.57 12.65
C ALA A 68 0.52 2.32 11.84
N SER A 69 1.76 1.84 12.02
CA SER A 69 2.31 0.74 11.23
C SER A 69 2.95 -0.36 12.11
N PRO A 70 2.17 -1.00 13.01
CA PRO A 70 2.67 -2.10 13.83
C PRO A 70 2.96 -3.36 13.00
N PRO A 71 3.69 -4.35 13.54
CA PRO A 71 3.85 -5.65 12.88
C PRO A 71 2.50 -6.28 12.51
N GLY A 72 2.44 -6.98 11.37
CA GLY A 72 1.23 -7.69 10.93
C GLY A 72 0.25 -6.85 10.13
N GLY A 73 0.62 -5.63 9.71
CA GLY A 73 -0.04 -4.91 8.61
C GLY A 73 0.75 -5.01 7.30
N LEU A 74 0.12 -4.59 6.21
CA LEU A 74 0.80 -4.42 4.93
C LEU A 74 1.11 -2.93 4.72
N TYR A 75 2.39 -2.60 4.57
CA TYR A 75 2.85 -1.25 4.28
C TYR A 75 3.73 -1.29 3.06
N LEU A 76 3.25 -0.72 1.95
CA LEU A 76 3.97 -0.70 0.70
C LEU A 76 3.92 0.69 0.07
N SER A 77 4.95 1.03 -0.68
CA SER A 77 4.95 2.20 -1.55
C SER A 77 5.52 1.84 -2.92
N THR A 78 4.92 2.39 -3.98
CA THR A 78 5.33 2.16 -5.37
C THR A 78 5.62 3.47 -6.06
N LEU A 79 6.73 3.51 -6.82
CA LEU A 79 7.09 4.63 -7.68
C LEU A 79 6.29 4.59 -8.98
N LEU A 80 5.51 5.64 -9.26
CA LEU A 80 4.72 5.78 -10.48
C LEU A 80 5.10 7.04 -11.24
N ARG A 81 4.91 7.05 -12.57
CA ARG A 81 5.14 8.21 -13.45
C ARG A 81 3.93 8.46 -14.36
N PRO A 82 2.77 8.78 -13.77
CA PRO A 82 1.55 9.00 -14.55
C PRO A 82 1.62 10.33 -15.32
N PRO A 83 0.78 10.50 -16.36
CA PRO A 83 0.57 11.82 -16.95
C PRO A 83 -0.03 12.80 -15.91
N PRO A 84 0.26 14.11 -16.00
CA PRO A 84 -0.14 15.10 -14.98
C PRO A 84 -1.64 15.09 -14.62
N GLU A 85 -2.51 14.89 -15.61
CA GLU A 85 -3.96 14.83 -15.45
C GLU A 85 -4.45 13.62 -14.63
N ALA A 86 -3.69 12.53 -14.58
CA ALA A 86 -4.06 11.31 -13.87
C ALA A 86 -3.59 11.31 -12.39
N VAL A 87 -2.67 12.21 -12.02
CA VAL A 87 -2.09 12.26 -10.66
C VAL A 87 -3.15 12.39 -9.57
N GLY A 88 -4.20 13.19 -9.80
CA GLY A 88 -5.30 13.38 -8.86
C GLY A 88 -6.20 12.15 -8.70
N LEU A 89 -6.19 11.23 -9.68
CA LEU A 89 -6.99 10.01 -9.69
C LEU A 89 -6.29 8.82 -9.05
N LEU A 90 -4.97 8.88 -8.86
CA LEU A 90 -4.19 7.76 -8.31
C LEU A 90 -4.69 7.24 -6.96
N PRO A 91 -5.09 8.07 -5.99
CA PRO A 91 -5.68 7.55 -4.75
C PRO A 91 -6.98 6.77 -4.99
N LEU A 92 -7.79 7.16 -5.96
CA LEU A 92 -9.01 6.44 -6.32
C LEU A 92 -8.67 5.09 -6.96
N VAL A 93 -7.78 5.09 -7.95
CA VAL A 93 -7.24 3.88 -8.62
C VAL A 93 -6.69 2.89 -7.59
N ALA A 94 -5.84 3.36 -6.67
CA ALA A 94 -5.27 2.55 -5.62
C ALA A 94 -6.33 2.03 -4.63
N GLY A 95 -7.32 2.85 -4.29
CA GLY A 95 -8.44 2.45 -3.44
C GLY A 95 -9.26 1.32 -4.05
N VAL A 96 -9.61 1.42 -5.35
CA VAL A 96 -10.32 0.35 -6.07
C VAL A 96 -9.47 -0.92 -6.16
N ALA A 97 -8.18 -0.79 -6.47
CA ALA A 97 -7.27 -1.93 -6.52
C ALA A 97 -7.21 -2.68 -5.18
N VAL A 98 -7.15 -1.95 -4.05
CA VAL A 98 -7.21 -2.54 -2.72
C VAL A 98 -8.56 -3.19 -2.46
N ALA A 99 -9.67 -2.51 -2.76
CA ALA A 99 -11.02 -3.04 -2.55
C ALA A 99 -11.25 -4.37 -3.27
N GLU A 100 -10.87 -4.47 -4.54
CA GLU A 100 -11.01 -5.69 -5.33
C GLU A 100 -10.05 -6.79 -4.90
N ALA A 101 -8.79 -6.44 -4.58
CA ALA A 101 -7.85 -7.42 -4.05
C ALA A 101 -8.38 -8.05 -2.75
N LEU A 102 -8.92 -7.23 -1.84
CA LEU A 102 -9.46 -7.70 -0.56
C LEU A 102 -10.76 -8.51 -0.69
N SER A 103 -11.47 -8.37 -1.82
CA SER A 103 -12.66 -9.17 -2.10
C SER A 103 -12.35 -10.66 -2.31
N GLU A 104 -11.11 -11.02 -2.65
CA GLU A 104 -10.65 -12.43 -2.74
C GLU A 104 -10.84 -13.20 -1.42
N TRP A 105 -10.84 -12.47 -0.30
CA TRP A 105 -11.03 -13.03 1.04
C TRP A 105 -12.41 -12.74 1.63
N GLY A 106 -13.38 -12.38 0.77
CA GLY A 106 -14.78 -12.20 1.15
C GLY A 106 -15.06 -10.89 1.89
N VAL A 107 -14.14 -9.92 1.88
CA VAL A 107 -14.39 -8.61 2.48
C VAL A 107 -15.19 -7.74 1.53
N SER A 108 -16.39 -7.36 1.95
CA SER A 108 -17.14 -6.27 1.31
C SER A 108 -16.56 -4.93 1.76
N THR A 109 -16.08 -4.14 0.81
CA THR A 109 -15.46 -2.84 1.07
C THR A 109 -16.24 -1.67 0.48
N GLU A 110 -16.04 -0.49 1.07
CA GLU A 110 -16.59 0.77 0.62
C GLU A 110 -15.44 1.77 0.40
N LEU A 111 -15.50 2.57 -0.65
CA LEU A 111 -14.51 3.62 -0.90
C LEU A 111 -14.98 4.94 -0.30
N LYS A 112 -14.31 5.39 0.76
CA LYS A 112 -14.47 6.74 1.29
C LYS A 112 -13.47 7.67 0.62
N TRP A 113 -13.97 8.42 -0.34
CA TRP A 113 -13.16 9.36 -1.11
C TRP A 113 -12.44 10.38 -0.21
N PRO A 114 -11.16 10.72 -0.47
CA PRO A 114 -10.37 10.26 -1.62
C PRO A 114 -9.44 9.08 -1.37
N ASN A 115 -9.31 8.56 -0.13
CA ASN A 115 -8.11 7.79 0.24
C ASN A 115 -8.35 6.60 1.17
N ASP A 116 -9.59 6.35 1.57
CA ASP A 116 -9.87 5.39 2.63
C ASP A 116 -10.70 4.25 2.06
N VAL A 117 -10.25 3.02 2.29
CA VAL A 117 -11.04 1.82 2.05
C VAL A 117 -11.61 1.39 3.40
N LEU A 118 -12.93 1.26 3.45
CA LEU A 118 -13.66 0.89 4.65
C LEU A 118 -14.22 -0.52 4.53
N ALA A 119 -14.42 -1.19 5.65
CA ALA A 119 -15.29 -2.34 5.78
C ALA A 119 -16.26 -2.08 6.94
N ARG A 120 -17.57 -2.25 6.67
CA ARG A 120 -18.65 -1.96 7.64
C ARG A 120 -18.51 -0.56 8.26
N GLY A 121 -18.24 0.45 7.43
CA GLY A 121 -18.04 1.84 7.87
C GLY A 121 -16.74 2.15 8.65
N ARG A 122 -15.88 1.15 8.93
CA ARG A 122 -14.60 1.32 9.64
C ARG A 122 -13.42 1.20 8.69
N LYS A 123 -12.34 1.93 8.96
CA LYS A 123 -11.17 2.02 8.10
C LYS A 123 -10.35 0.74 8.10
N LEU A 124 -10.24 0.12 6.93
CA LEU A 124 -9.45 -1.09 6.69
C LEU A 124 -8.12 -0.78 5.98
N ALA A 125 -8.12 0.18 5.06
CA ALA A 125 -6.90 0.62 4.38
C ALA A 125 -6.88 2.13 4.14
N GLY A 126 -5.68 2.65 3.93
CA GLY A 126 -5.41 4.02 3.53
C GLY A 126 -4.43 4.07 2.37
N VAL A 127 -4.67 4.99 1.44
CA VAL A 127 -3.75 5.28 0.33
C VAL A 127 -3.28 6.72 0.39
N LEU A 128 -2.06 6.97 -0.09
CA LEU A 128 -1.46 8.31 -0.10
C LEU A 128 -0.55 8.44 -1.31
N GLY A 129 -0.93 9.30 -2.26
CA GLY A 129 -0.07 9.72 -3.36
C GLY A 129 0.69 10.99 -3.00
N GLU A 130 2.02 10.94 -3.04
CA GLU A 130 2.88 12.11 -2.84
C GLU A 130 3.69 12.38 -4.12
N ALA A 131 3.33 13.45 -4.83
CA ALA A 131 3.93 13.82 -6.11
C ALA A 131 5.18 14.69 -5.94
N SER A 132 6.12 14.53 -6.86
CA SER A 132 7.18 15.50 -7.12
C SER A 132 6.93 16.18 -8.46
N SER A 133 7.06 17.50 -8.48
CA SER A 133 6.84 18.31 -9.67
C SER A 133 8.04 19.21 -9.93
N SER A 134 8.35 19.41 -11.20
CA SER A 134 9.32 20.39 -11.69
C SER A 134 8.64 21.36 -12.67
N ALA A 135 9.42 22.28 -13.26
CA ALA A 135 8.91 23.23 -14.24
C ALA A 135 8.30 22.54 -15.49
N SER A 136 8.71 21.30 -15.77
CA SER A 136 8.19 20.47 -16.88
C SER A 136 6.95 19.64 -16.53
N GLY A 137 6.45 19.70 -15.29
CA GLY A 137 5.28 18.95 -14.83
C GLY A 137 5.58 17.98 -13.69
N VAL A 138 4.67 17.03 -13.45
CA VAL A 138 4.86 15.98 -12.44
C VAL A 138 5.90 14.97 -12.97
N GLU A 139 6.95 14.72 -12.18
CA GLU A 139 8.03 13.81 -12.57
C GLU A 139 7.80 12.38 -12.10
N TRP A 140 7.23 12.25 -10.89
CA TRP A 140 6.91 10.97 -10.28
C TRP A 140 5.94 11.13 -9.10
N VAL A 141 5.30 10.03 -8.73
CA VAL A 141 4.45 9.90 -7.55
C VAL A 141 4.94 8.73 -6.71
N ALA A 142 5.16 8.95 -5.41
CA ALA A 142 5.28 7.89 -4.44
C ALA A 142 3.87 7.53 -3.93
N LEU A 143 3.34 6.39 -4.39
CA LEU A 143 2.02 5.91 -3.99
C LEU A 143 2.16 4.92 -2.83
N GLY A 144 1.85 5.37 -1.62
CA GLY A 144 1.80 4.55 -0.42
C GLY A 144 0.45 3.90 -0.20
N ILE A 145 0.44 2.63 0.20
CA ILE A 145 -0.73 1.84 0.56
C ILE A 145 -0.47 1.17 1.91
N GLY A 146 -1.37 1.41 2.87
CA GLY A 146 -1.38 0.76 4.17
C GLY A 146 -2.67 -0.03 4.36
N VAL A 147 -2.56 -1.34 4.66
CA VAL A 147 -3.72 -2.21 4.94
C VAL A 147 -3.58 -2.80 6.33
N ASN A 148 -4.64 -2.67 7.13
CA ASN A 148 -4.76 -3.33 8.42
C ASN A 148 -5.09 -4.81 8.18
N VAL A 149 -4.12 -5.70 8.41
CA VAL A 149 -4.31 -7.14 8.16
C VAL A 149 -4.60 -7.89 9.46
N GLY A 150 -3.62 -7.94 10.36
CA GLY A 150 -3.70 -8.70 11.62
C GLY A 150 -3.38 -7.90 12.87
N ALA A 151 -3.30 -6.57 12.78
CA ALA A 151 -3.06 -5.70 13.93
C ALA A 151 -4.12 -5.99 15.01
N GLU A 152 -3.66 -6.36 16.22
CA GLU A 152 -4.54 -6.41 17.38
C GLU A 152 -5.00 -4.98 17.69
N ASP A 153 -6.27 -4.81 18.09
CA ASP A 153 -6.84 -3.49 18.38
C ASP A 153 -5.96 -2.68 19.37
N ASP A 154 -5.24 -3.38 20.25
CA ASP A 154 -4.33 -2.80 21.23
C ASP A 154 -3.04 -2.19 20.66
N SER A 155 -2.68 -2.55 19.43
CA SER A 155 -1.51 -2.01 18.73
C SER A 155 -1.79 -0.68 18.02
N LEU A 156 -3.06 -0.29 17.90
CA LEU A 156 -3.47 0.97 17.29
C LEU A 156 -3.60 2.09 18.34
N PRO A 157 -3.32 3.36 17.98
CA PRO A 157 -3.57 4.49 18.87
C PRO A 157 -5.06 4.56 19.29
N PRO A 158 -5.38 4.83 20.57
CA PRO A 158 -6.77 4.83 21.05
C PRO A 158 -7.73 5.68 20.20
N ALA A 159 -7.25 6.83 19.72
CA ALA A 159 -8.02 7.77 18.90
C ALA A 159 -8.51 7.21 17.55
N VAL A 160 -7.93 6.11 17.05
CA VAL A 160 -8.32 5.50 15.78
C VAL A 160 -8.97 4.12 15.93
N ARG A 161 -8.93 3.50 17.11
CA ARG A 161 -9.40 2.12 17.33
C ARG A 161 -10.87 1.94 16.95
N GLU A 162 -11.74 2.82 17.43
CA GLU A 162 -13.19 2.73 17.20
C GLU A 162 -13.57 2.83 15.72
N ASN A 163 -12.73 3.51 14.93
CA ASN A 163 -12.97 3.78 13.52
C ASN A 163 -12.09 2.95 12.59
N ALA A 164 -11.31 1.99 13.11
CA ALA A 164 -10.46 1.10 12.34
C ALA A 164 -10.98 -0.34 12.41
N THR A 165 -10.66 -1.12 11.40
CA THR A 165 -10.83 -2.58 11.39
C THR A 165 -9.64 -3.23 10.69
N SER A 166 -9.57 -4.54 10.71
CA SER A 166 -8.53 -5.34 10.08
C SER A 166 -9.12 -6.49 9.27
N LEU A 167 -8.35 -6.99 8.30
CA LEU A 167 -8.76 -8.14 7.48
C LEU A 167 -9.10 -9.36 8.36
N ARG A 168 -8.33 -9.57 9.42
CA ARG A 168 -8.56 -10.61 10.43
C ARG A 168 -9.89 -10.43 11.17
N ALA A 169 -10.21 -9.21 11.58
CA ALA A 169 -11.47 -8.93 12.26
C ALA A 169 -12.69 -9.13 11.34
N GLU A 170 -12.56 -8.83 10.05
CA GLU A 170 -13.67 -8.93 9.09
C GLU A 170 -13.89 -10.36 8.56
N THR A 171 -12.86 -11.21 8.55
CA THR A 171 -12.93 -12.55 7.93
C THR A 171 -12.70 -13.72 8.90
N GLY A 172 -12.23 -13.46 10.12
CA GLY A 172 -11.87 -14.50 11.10
C GLY A 172 -10.53 -15.19 10.85
N GLY A 173 -9.86 -14.90 9.73
CA GLY A 173 -8.54 -15.40 9.38
C GLY A 173 -7.69 -14.31 8.72
N SER A 174 -6.41 -14.57 8.48
CA SER A 174 -5.55 -13.64 7.75
C SER A 174 -4.73 -14.40 6.72
N PRO A 175 -4.86 -14.08 5.42
CA PRO A 175 -3.98 -14.58 4.37
C PRO A 175 -2.53 -14.15 4.61
N GLY A 176 -1.58 -14.75 3.88
CA GLY A 176 -0.18 -14.33 3.93
C GLY A 176 -0.04 -12.87 3.47
N LEU A 177 0.82 -12.09 4.13
CA LEU A 177 1.07 -10.69 3.77
C LEU A 177 1.55 -10.57 2.31
N GLU A 178 2.34 -11.52 1.84
CA GLU A 178 2.82 -11.60 0.47
C GLU A 178 1.69 -11.89 -0.53
N GLU A 179 0.67 -12.67 -0.15
CA GLU A 179 -0.49 -12.93 -1.00
C GLU A 179 -1.36 -11.68 -1.13
N ILE A 180 -1.56 -10.97 -0.02
CA ILE A 180 -2.30 -9.69 0.01
C ILE A 180 -1.56 -8.64 -0.81
N ALA A 181 -0.26 -8.49 -0.61
CA ALA A 181 0.57 -7.57 -1.38
C ALA A 181 0.50 -7.91 -2.87
N ALA A 182 0.65 -9.18 -3.25
CA ALA A 182 0.57 -9.61 -4.64
C ALA A 182 -0.79 -9.30 -5.27
N ALA A 183 -1.90 -9.59 -4.59
CA ALA A 183 -3.25 -9.29 -5.07
C ALA A 183 -3.45 -7.78 -5.29
N VAL A 184 -3.05 -6.95 -4.31
CA VAL A 184 -3.12 -5.48 -4.42
C VAL A 184 -2.29 -4.98 -5.59
N MET A 185 -1.05 -5.46 -5.73
CA MET A 185 -0.14 -5.04 -6.79
C MET A 185 -0.65 -5.44 -8.18
N VAL A 186 -1.22 -6.64 -8.34
CA VAL A 186 -1.84 -7.08 -9.60
C VAL A 186 -3.06 -6.23 -9.95
N ARG A 187 -3.95 -5.93 -8.99
CA ARG A 187 -5.08 -5.03 -9.27
C ARG A 187 -4.61 -3.61 -9.56
N LEU A 188 -3.54 -3.15 -8.93
CA LEU A 188 -2.99 -1.83 -9.17
C LEU A 188 -2.48 -1.68 -10.61
N THR A 189 -1.80 -2.69 -11.18
CA THR A 189 -1.38 -2.63 -12.59
C THR A 189 -2.60 -2.56 -13.52
N VAL A 190 -3.64 -3.34 -13.25
CA VAL A 190 -4.87 -3.36 -14.07
C VAL A 190 -5.59 -2.01 -14.11
N TRP A 191 -5.61 -1.27 -12.99
CA TRP A 191 -6.29 0.03 -12.93
C TRP A 191 -5.40 1.23 -13.30
N TYR A 192 -4.09 1.02 -13.34
CA TYR A 192 -3.13 2.05 -13.72
C TYR A 192 -2.94 2.10 -15.24
N ASP A 193 -3.02 0.95 -15.91
CA ASP A 193 -3.03 0.82 -17.38
C ASP A 193 -4.35 1.36 -17.99
#